data_AF-A0A0C9YV31-F1
#
_entry.id   AF-A0A0C9YV31-F1
#
_cell.length_a   1.000
_cell.length_b   1.000
_cell.length_c   1.000
_cell.angle_alpha   90.00
_cell.angle_beta   90.00
_cell.angle_gamma   90.00
#
_symmetry.space_group_name_H-M   'P 1'
#
loop_
_entity.id
_entity.type
_entity.pdbx_description
1 polymer ?
#
loop_
_entity_poly.entity_id
_entity_poly.type
_entity_poly.pdbx_seq_one_letter_code
_entity_poly.pdbx_strand_id
1 'polypeptide(L)'
;MAFLCHHDQVLWMVNMTSAGEKQHYALVLLKHLFDNLPATMTVGLLYDIGCQLEHSCHKWGLLEDGILSRMKFGISVFHAYGHQWPCQVVYHP
;
A
#
# COMPACT_ATOMS: atom_id res chain seq x y z
N MET A 1 -0.59 -6.43 11.77
CA MET A 1 -0.52 -5.22 10.93
C MET A 1 -1.88 -4.54 10.95
N ALA A 2 -1.90 -3.21 10.96
CA ALA A 2 -3.13 -2.42 10.92
C ALA A 2 -3.16 -1.54 9.67
N PHE A 3 -4.35 -1.26 9.17
CA PHE A 3 -4.60 -0.31 8.10
C PHE A 3 -5.29 0.91 8.71
N LEU A 4 -4.65 2.07 8.60
CA LEU A 4 -5.11 3.32 9.23
C LEU A 4 -5.57 4.31 8.16
N CYS A 5 -6.52 5.16 8.51
CA CYS A 5 -6.80 6.35 7.71
C CYS A 5 -5.78 7.46 8.02
N HIS A 6 -5.83 8.57 7.27
CA HIS A 6 -4.95 9.72 7.48
C HIS A 6 -5.15 10.46 8.81
N HIS A 7 -6.20 10.13 9.59
CA HIS A 7 -6.45 10.65 10.94
C HIS A 7 -5.98 9.69 12.05
N ASP A 8 -5.10 8.75 11.71
CA ASP A 8 -4.59 7.70 12.60
C ASP A 8 -5.67 6.83 13.25
N GLN A 9 -6.85 6.73 12.61
CA GLN A 9 -7.90 5.81 13.04
C GLN A 9 -7.72 4.46 12.35
N VAL A 10 -7.72 3.39 13.14
CA VAL A 10 -7.67 2.02 12.63
C VAL A 10 -8.95 1.71 11.86
N LEU A 11 -8.81 1.38 10.58
CA LEU A 11 -9.91 0.89 9.76
C LEU A 11 -10.05 -0.62 9.92
N TRP A 12 -8.94 -1.35 9.76
CA TRP A 12 -8.89 -2.81 9.91
C TRP A 12 -7.56 -3.29 10.45
N MET A 13 -7.56 -4.51 10.98
CA MET A 13 -6.37 -5.21 11.45
C MET A 13 -6.32 -6.62 10.88
N VAL A 14 -5.11 -7.10 10.63
CA VAL A 14 -4.85 -8.49 10.27
C VAL A 14 -3.90 -9.12 11.28
N ASN A 15 -4.27 -10.32 11.72
CA ASN A 15 -3.44 -11.14 12.60
C ASN A 15 -2.25 -11.67 11.81
N MET A 16 -1.06 -11.41 12.34
CA MET A 16 0.19 -11.93 11.78
C MET A 16 0.48 -13.28 12.44
N THR A 17 0.23 -14.35 11.70
CA THR A 17 0.37 -15.75 12.18
C THR A 17 1.76 -16.33 11.93
N SER A 18 2.64 -15.59 11.24
CA SER A 18 4.01 -16.00 10.96
C SER A 18 4.98 -14.87 11.25
N ALA A 19 6.25 -15.22 11.47
CA ALA A 19 7.28 -14.24 11.76
C ALA A 19 7.47 -13.23 10.61
N GLY A 20 7.61 -11.97 10.98
CA GLY A 20 7.89 -10.86 10.07
C GLY A 20 6.65 -10.29 9.38
N GLU A 21 6.78 -9.02 8.96
CA GLU A 21 5.78 -8.34 8.16
C GLU A 21 5.85 -8.79 6.71
N LYS A 22 4.98 -9.74 6.36
CA LYS A 22 4.90 -10.28 5.00
C LYS A 22 3.97 -9.44 4.13
N GLN A 23 4.34 -9.31 2.86
CA GLN A 23 3.62 -8.51 1.87
C GLN A 23 2.13 -8.86 1.74
N HIS A 24 1.76 -10.14 1.89
CA HIS A 24 0.36 -10.57 1.76
C HIS A 24 -0.56 -9.96 2.82
N TYR A 25 -0.05 -9.56 3.98
CA TYR A 25 -0.85 -8.86 4.99
C TYR A 25 -1.33 -7.51 4.46
N ALA A 26 -0.45 -6.73 3.82
CA ALA A 26 -0.80 -5.46 3.20
C ALA A 26 -1.76 -5.64 2.01
N LEU A 27 -1.53 -6.67 1.17
CA LEU A 27 -2.38 -6.95 0.00
C LEU A 27 -3.82 -7.31 0.39
N VAL A 28 -4.00 -8.12 1.43
CA VAL A 28 -5.34 -8.49 1.91
C VAL A 28 -6.08 -7.28 2.47
N LEU A 29 -5.40 -6.42 3.23
CA LEU A 29 -5.99 -5.18 3.74
C LEU A 29 -6.40 -4.24 2.61
N LEU A 30 -5.56 -4.10 1.57
CA LEU A 30 -5.87 -3.30 0.38
C LEU A 30 -7.08 -3.86 -0.38
N LYS A 31 -7.12 -5.17 -0.64
CA LYS A 31 -8.27 -5.79 -1.30
C LYS A 31 -9.55 -5.54 -0.50
N HIS A 32 -9.49 -5.74 0.82
CA HIS A 32 -10.63 -5.50 1.70
C HIS A 32 -11.09 -4.05 1.70
N LEU A 33 -10.17 -3.08 1.67
CA LEU A 33 -10.52 -1.67 1.49
C LEU A 33 -11.31 -1.47 0.19
N PHE A 34 -10.79 -1.93 -0.94
CA PHE A 34 -11.39 -1.69 -2.24
C PHE A 34 -12.73 -2.42 -2.47
N ASP A 35 -12.96 -3.55 -1.78
CA ASP A 35 -14.26 -4.22 -1.74
C ASP A 35 -15.35 -3.35 -1.06
N ASN A 36 -14.94 -2.38 -0.24
CA ASN A 36 -15.83 -1.50 0.53
C ASN A 36 -15.84 -0.04 0.02
N LEU A 37 -15.14 0.25 -1.07
CA LEU A 37 -15.10 1.59 -1.67
C LEU A 37 -15.89 1.67 -2.98
N PRO A 38 -16.47 2.83 -3.31
CA PRO A 38 -17.02 3.06 -4.64
C PRO A 38 -15.97 2.83 -5.73
N ALA A 39 -16.38 2.26 -6.86
CA ALA A 39 -15.50 2.00 -8.00
C ALA A 39 -14.90 3.28 -8.62
N THR A 40 -15.47 4.45 -8.32
CA THR A 40 -15.00 5.76 -8.79
C THR A 40 -13.96 6.40 -7.86
N MET A 41 -13.75 5.85 -6.66
CA MET A 41 -12.86 6.46 -5.68
C MET A 41 -11.39 6.13 -5.97
N THR A 42 -10.54 7.16 -5.94
CA THR A 42 -9.07 7.06 -5.95
C THR A 42 -8.56 7.08 -4.51
N VAL A 43 -7.53 6.28 -4.23
CA VAL A 43 -6.96 6.13 -2.88
C VAL A 43 -5.45 6.35 -2.92
N GLY A 44 -4.95 7.18 -2.00
CA GLY A 44 -3.53 7.27 -1.70
C GLY A 44 -3.13 6.26 -0.63
N LEU A 45 -2.07 5.50 -0.87
CA LEU A 45 -1.46 4.60 0.11
C LEU A 45 -0.10 5.16 0.51
N LEU A 46 0.04 5.55 1.77
CA LEU A 46 1.33 5.84 2.38
C LEU A 46 1.85 4.56 3.06
N TYR A 47 2.96 4.03 2.56
CA TYR A 47 3.54 2.80 3.11
C TYR A 47 5.05 2.80 2.92
N ASP A 48 5.79 2.38 3.95
CA ASP A 48 7.26 2.51 3.98
C ASP A 48 7.91 1.77 2.81
N ILE A 49 7.35 0.64 2.39
CA ILE A 49 7.78 -0.11 1.20
C ILE A 49 6.81 0.03 0.02
N GLY A 50 6.10 1.17 -0.09
CA GLY A 50 5.08 1.44 -1.10
C GLY A 50 5.56 1.23 -2.54
N CYS A 51 6.78 1.65 -2.87
CA CYS A 51 7.35 1.45 -4.21
C CYS A 51 7.61 -0.02 -4.55
N GLN A 52 8.06 -0.81 -3.57
CA GLN A 52 8.28 -2.23 -3.76
C GLN A 52 6.94 -2.95 -3.89
N LEU A 53 5.94 -2.54 -3.10
CA LEU A 53 4.59 -3.08 -3.19
C LEU A 53 3.97 -2.82 -4.56
N GLU A 54 3.98 -1.58 -5.06
CA GLU A 54 3.49 -1.24 -6.41
C GLU A 54 4.22 -2.04 -7.49
N HIS A 55 5.56 -2.06 -7.44
CA HIS A 55 6.36 -2.83 -8.39
C HIS A 55 6.00 -4.33 -8.39
N SER A 56 5.86 -4.94 -7.22
CA SER A 56 5.43 -6.34 -7.10
C SER A 56 4.03 -6.58 -7.65
N CYS A 57 3.08 -5.67 -7.41
CA CYS A 57 1.72 -5.78 -7.93
C CYS A 57 1.72 -5.82 -9.46
N HIS A 58 2.43 -4.89 -10.10
CA HIS A 58 2.54 -4.86 -11.57
C HIS A 58 3.29 -6.07 -12.13
N LYS A 59 4.37 -6.50 -11.46
CA LYS A 59 5.19 -7.61 -11.93
C LYS A 59 4.48 -8.95 -11.86
N TRP A 60 3.67 -9.17 -10.83
CA TRP A 60 3.11 -10.49 -10.51
C TRP A 60 1.58 -10.55 -10.57
N GLY A 61 0.90 -9.45 -10.91
CA GLY A 61 -0.57 -9.41 -10.96
C GLY A 61 -1.23 -9.64 -9.61
N LEU A 62 -0.67 -9.07 -8.52
CA LEU A 62 -1.13 -9.33 -7.14
C LEU A 62 -2.44 -8.62 -6.80
N LEU A 63 -2.79 -7.57 -7.54
CA LEU A 63 -4.04 -6.83 -7.43
C LEU A 63 -4.64 -6.67 -8.82
N GLU A 64 -5.97 -6.57 -8.88
CA GLU A 64 -6.69 -6.35 -10.13
C GLU A 64 -6.33 -4.98 -10.72
N ASP A 65 -6.24 -4.88 -12.05
CA ASP A 65 -5.89 -3.63 -12.74
C ASP A 65 -6.87 -2.48 -12.42
N GLY A 66 -8.14 -2.81 -12.18
CA GLY A 66 -9.16 -1.86 -11.74
C GLY A 66 -8.93 -1.30 -10.34
N ILE A 67 -8.19 -2.02 -9.48
CA ILE A 67 -7.73 -1.52 -8.18
C ILE A 67 -6.48 -0.64 -8.39
N LEU A 68 -5.48 -1.16 -9.09
CA LEU A 68 -4.19 -0.48 -9.27
C LEU A 68 -4.34 0.88 -9.98
N SER A 69 -5.19 0.97 -11.00
CA SER A 69 -5.46 2.22 -11.73
C SER A 69 -6.06 3.33 -10.86
N ARG A 70 -6.61 2.99 -9.70
CA ARG A 70 -7.20 3.93 -8.73
C ARG A 70 -6.32 4.17 -7.51
N MET A 71 -5.10 3.63 -7.50
CA MET A 71 -4.15 3.82 -6.41
C MET A 71 -3.10 4.87 -6.76
N LYS A 72 -2.67 5.60 -5.72
CA LYS A 72 -1.45 6.40 -5.73
C LYS A 72 -0.59 5.93 -4.57
N PHE A 73 0.66 5.59 -4.85
CA PHE A 73 1.59 5.09 -3.84
C PHE A 73 2.52 6.23 -3.40
N GLY A 74 2.74 6.33 -2.10
CA GLY A 74 3.69 7.26 -1.50
C GLY A 74 4.46 6.59 -0.37
N ILE A 75 5.63 7.15 -0.06
CA ILE A 75 6.51 6.71 1.04
C ILE A 75 6.73 7.90 1.97
N SER A 76 6.59 7.70 3.28
CA SER A 76 6.84 8.77 4.26
C SER A 76 8.23 9.37 4.08
N VAL A 77 8.37 10.70 4.29
CA VAL A 77 9.64 11.43 4.11
C VAL A 77 10.81 10.80 4.88
N PHE A 78 10.54 10.23 6.06
CA PHE A 78 11.56 9.57 6.88
C PHE A 78 12.04 8.24 6.30
N HIS A 79 11.22 7.57 5.50
CA HIS A 79 11.53 6.29 4.88
C HIS A 79 11.99 6.44 3.42
N ALA A 80 11.60 7.51 2.72
CA ALA A 80 11.94 7.71 1.31
C ALA A 80 13.45 7.62 1.06
N TYR A 81 14.28 8.27 1.88
CA TYR A 81 15.74 8.28 1.74
C TYR A 81 16.41 6.91 1.99
N GLY A 82 15.70 5.94 2.57
CA GLY A 82 16.18 4.56 2.70
C GLY A 82 16.07 3.74 1.41
N HIS A 83 15.36 4.26 0.39
CA HIS A 83 15.12 3.57 -0.88
C HIS A 83 16.11 4.01 -1.97
N GLN A 84 16.09 3.31 -3.10
CA GLN A 84 16.85 3.70 -4.29
C GLN A 84 16.42 5.09 -4.78
N TRP A 85 17.36 5.85 -5.35
CA TRP A 85 17.12 7.23 -5.81
C TRP A 85 15.86 7.40 -6.69
N PRO A 86 15.54 6.51 -7.65
CA PRO A 86 14.29 6.65 -8.42
C PRO A 86 13.04 6.57 -7.56
N CYS A 87 13.05 5.74 -6.50
CA CYS A 87 11.91 5.63 -5.59
C CYS A 87 11.75 6.92 -4.76
N GLN A 88 12.86 7.56 -4.38
CA GLN A 88 12.84 8.86 -3.70
C GLN A 88 12.17 9.93 -4.58
N VAL A 89 12.49 9.97 -5.88
CA VAL A 89 11.94 10.99 -6.78
C VAL A 89 10.46 10.75 -7.08
N VAL A 90 10.04 9.49 -7.25
CA VAL A 90 8.69 9.15 -7.71
C VAL A 90 7.66 9.06 -6.59
N TYR A 91 8.06 8.61 -5.39
CA TYR A 91 7.14 8.26 -4.30
C TYR A 91 7.23 9.19 -3.09
N HIS A 92 8.07 10.21 -3.15
CA HIS A 92 8.08 11.24 -2.11
C HIS A 92 6.75 12.02 -2.16
N PRO A 93 6.10 12.24 -1.00
CA PRO A 93 4.83 12.97 -0.91
C PRO A 93 4.96 14.44 -1.29
#